data_AF-A0A6N6S8V2-F1
#
_entry.id   AF-A0A6N6S8V2-F1
#
_cell.length_a   1.000
_cell.length_b   1.000
_cell.length_c   1.000
_cell.angle_alpha   90.00
_cell.angle_beta   90.00
_cell.angle_gamma   90.00
#
_symmetry.space_group_name_H-M   'P 1'
#
loop_
_entity.id
_entity.type
_entity.pdbx_description
1 polymer ?
#
loop_
_entity_poly.entity_id
_entity_poly.type
_entity_poly.pdbx_seq_one_letter_code
_entity_poly.pdbx_strand_id
1 'polypeptide(L)'
;SDRDVVGISIGTRPDCITDDILSLIDGYTKKYHVWIEYGLQSIHDKTLRRINRGHDSRIFLDAVQRTKNTCINICVHVILGLPGETEDEMLETAEAVASLGIQGIKLHHLYVAKNTALAEEYFQGKVQTLDMNTYIKLAVGFLERIPSDVTVQRLVGDTHGNFLLSPVWKASKAEITDGITQEFERRGAYQGLRYTSSVSVTKHAISCPSKTMEGQETEALGFHTINI
;
A
#
# COMPACT_ATOMS: atom_id res chain seq x y z
N SER A 1 -10.20 25.90 13.05
CA SER A 1 -10.28 24.57 12.41
C SER A 1 -11.13 24.69 11.18
N ASP A 2 -10.57 24.31 10.03
CA ASP A 2 -11.30 24.23 8.77
C ASP A 2 -12.47 23.24 8.90
N ARG A 3 -13.68 23.67 8.55
CA ARG A 3 -14.91 22.90 8.80
C ARG A 3 -15.11 21.78 7.78
N ASP A 4 -14.37 21.80 6.67
CA ASP A 4 -14.55 20.88 5.54
C ASP A 4 -13.60 19.68 5.60
N VAL A 5 -12.73 19.61 6.61
CA VAL A 5 -11.82 18.47 6.80
C VAL A 5 -12.61 17.26 7.30
N VAL A 6 -12.73 16.24 6.45
CA VAL A 6 -13.45 14.99 6.77
C VAL A 6 -12.53 13.86 7.26
N GLY A 7 -11.22 13.98 7.05
CA GLY A 7 -10.28 12.90 7.36
C GLY A 7 -8.83 13.36 7.54
N ILE A 8 -8.03 12.47 8.12
CA ILE A 8 -6.61 12.65 8.43
C ILE A 8 -5.88 11.39 7.97
N SER A 9 -4.79 11.53 7.21
CA SER A 9 -3.89 10.42 6.90
C SER A 9 -2.48 10.73 7.37
N ILE A 10 -1.89 9.83 8.15
CA ILE A 10 -0.60 10.02 8.81
C ILE A 10 0.37 8.95 8.31
N GLY A 11 1.31 9.33 7.46
CA GLY A 11 2.42 8.46 7.05
C GLY A 11 3.51 8.43 8.12
N THR A 12 3.92 7.23 8.56
CA THR A 12 4.97 7.09 9.56
C THR A 12 5.80 5.82 9.37
N ARG A 13 6.96 5.79 10.03
CA ARG A 13 7.69 4.54 10.19
C ARG A 13 7.07 3.74 11.36
N PRO A 14 6.99 2.41 11.25
CA PRO A 14 6.50 1.56 12.33
C PRO A 14 7.24 1.75 13.66
N ASP A 15 8.54 1.98 13.65
CA ASP A 15 9.35 2.19 14.86
C ASP A 15 9.09 3.53 15.57
N CYS A 16 8.34 4.46 14.94
CA CYS A 16 8.00 5.74 15.53
C CYS A 16 6.64 5.73 16.26
N ILE A 17 5.92 4.60 16.29
CA ILE A 17 4.59 4.52 16.91
C ILE A 17 4.65 3.95 18.34
N THR A 18 4.20 4.75 19.29
CA THR A 18 4.03 4.37 20.70
C THR A 18 2.55 4.30 21.07
N ASP A 19 2.21 3.74 22.24
CA ASP A 19 0.81 3.59 22.66
C ASP A 19 0.18 4.95 22.94
N ASP A 20 0.97 5.90 23.46
CA ASP A 20 0.54 7.28 23.67
C ASP A 20 0.23 7.98 22.35
N ILE A 21 1.04 7.75 21.31
CA ILE A 21 0.79 8.30 19.98
C ILE A 21 -0.46 7.67 19.36
N LEU A 22 -0.62 6.35 19.46
CA LEU A 22 -1.83 5.67 18.97
C LEU A 22 -3.07 6.16 19.69
N SER A 23 -3.02 6.31 21.02
CA SER A 23 -4.13 6.84 21.83
C SER A 23 -4.51 8.26 21.42
N LEU A 24 -3.53 9.12 21.18
CA LEU A 24 -3.76 10.47 20.68
C LEU A 24 -4.43 10.45 19.29
N ILE A 25 -3.91 9.64 18.36
CA ILE A 25 -4.45 9.55 16.99
C ILE A 25 -5.86 8.95 17.01
N ASP A 26 -6.10 7.92 17.82
CA ASP A 26 -7.40 7.28 17.97
C ASP A 26 -8.45 8.25 18.53
N GLY A 27 -8.06 9.22 19.37
CA GLY A 27 -8.94 10.29 19.82
C GLY A 27 -9.63 11.05 18.68
N TYR A 28 -8.99 11.14 17.51
CA TYR A 28 -9.56 11.80 16.32
C TYR A 28 -10.56 10.94 15.55
N THR A 29 -10.55 9.60 15.72
CA THR A 29 -11.42 8.69 14.97
C THR A 29 -12.91 8.94 15.24
N LYS A 30 -13.23 9.45 16.44
CA LYS A 30 -14.59 9.88 16.85
C LYS A 30 -15.22 10.91 15.91
N LYS A 31 -14.40 11.74 15.25
CA LYS A 31 -14.86 12.82 14.38
C LYS A 31 -14.38 12.66 12.93
N TYR A 32 -13.13 12.26 12.73
CA TYR A 32 -12.49 12.24 11.41
C TYR A 32 -12.24 10.82 10.92
N HIS A 33 -12.30 10.61 9.61
CA HIS A 33 -11.82 9.36 9.02
C HIS A 33 -10.29 9.33 9.10
N VAL A 34 -9.71 8.46 9.93
CA VAL A 34 -8.28 8.48 10.25
C VAL A 34 -7.56 7.27 9.67
N TRP A 35 -6.47 7.52 8.98
CA TRP A 35 -5.52 6.52 8.50
C TRP A 35 -4.16 6.70 9.15
N ILE A 36 -3.52 5.59 9.51
CA ILE A 36 -2.07 5.51 9.65
C ILE A 36 -1.54 4.71 8.46
N GLU A 37 -0.51 5.26 7.81
CA GLU A 37 0.17 4.62 6.71
C GLU A 37 1.57 4.15 7.14
N TYR A 38 1.77 2.83 7.16
CA TYR A 38 3.03 2.22 7.55
C TYR A 38 3.88 1.86 6.34
N GLY A 39 5.10 2.40 6.33
CA GLY A 39 6.09 2.09 5.31
C GLY A 39 6.83 0.77 5.54
N LEU A 40 6.20 -0.37 5.24
CA LEU A 40 6.81 -1.72 5.28
C LEU A 40 7.87 -1.90 4.20
N GLN A 41 7.52 -1.58 2.95
CA GLN A 41 8.30 -1.80 1.73
C GLN A 41 8.46 -3.28 1.35
N SER A 42 8.94 -4.13 2.27
CA SER A 42 9.09 -5.58 2.10
C SER A 42 8.96 -6.28 3.45
N ILE A 43 8.44 -7.52 3.48
CA ILE A 43 8.43 -8.33 4.70
C ILE A 43 9.81 -8.95 5.00
N HIS A 44 10.75 -8.89 4.06
CA HIS A 44 12.03 -9.57 4.13
C HIS A 44 13.08 -8.72 4.82
N ASP A 45 13.50 -9.10 6.02
CA ASP A 45 14.51 -8.35 6.78
C ASP A 45 15.85 -8.22 6.03
N LYS A 46 16.20 -9.19 5.17
CA LYS A 46 17.39 -9.10 4.31
C LYS A 46 17.29 -7.89 3.35
N THR A 47 16.10 -7.67 2.77
CA THR A 47 15.82 -6.58 1.85
C THR A 47 15.79 -5.27 2.61
N LEU A 48 15.10 -5.23 3.75
CA LEU A 48 15.02 -4.05 4.61
C LEU A 48 16.41 -3.57 5.02
N ARG A 49 17.31 -4.47 5.44
CA ARG A 49 18.71 -4.13 5.71
C ARG A 49 19.45 -3.65 4.45
N ARG A 50 19.25 -4.31 3.31
CA ARG A 50 19.90 -3.95 2.03
C ARG A 50 19.58 -2.53 1.58
N ILE A 51 18.36 -2.06 1.84
CA ILE A 51 17.93 -0.70 1.52
C ILE A 51 18.10 0.29 2.69
N ASN A 52 18.85 -0.11 3.73
CA ASN A 52 19.10 0.70 4.92
C ASN A 52 17.81 1.19 5.60
N ARG A 53 16.82 0.30 5.74
CA ARG A 53 15.60 0.57 6.49
C ARG A 53 15.91 0.51 7.98
N GLY A 54 15.36 1.47 8.74
CA GLY A 54 15.60 1.57 10.18
C GLY A 54 14.66 0.73 11.07
N HIS A 55 13.97 -0.25 10.51
CA HIS A 55 13.15 -1.23 11.25
C HIS A 55 13.17 -2.58 10.54
N ASP A 56 12.81 -3.62 11.26
CA ASP A 56 12.60 -4.99 10.78
C ASP A 56 11.09 -5.29 10.63
N SER A 57 10.78 -6.45 10.04
CA SER A 57 9.42 -6.96 9.89
C SER A 57 8.70 -7.12 11.23
N ARG A 58 9.41 -7.54 12.30
CA ARG A 58 8.85 -7.72 13.64
C ARG A 58 8.31 -6.41 14.22
N ILE A 59 9.07 -5.30 14.12
CA ILE A 59 8.62 -3.97 14.55
C ILE A 59 7.39 -3.54 13.75
N PHE A 60 7.36 -3.82 12.45
CA PHE A 60 6.18 -3.54 11.64
C PHE A 60 4.94 -4.34 12.10
N LEU A 61 5.09 -5.64 12.33
CA LEU A 61 4.00 -6.49 12.80
C LEU A 61 3.47 -6.05 14.17
N ASP A 62 4.35 -5.64 15.09
CA ASP A 62 3.98 -5.06 16.38
C ASP A 62 3.15 -3.78 16.21
N ALA A 63 3.62 -2.84 15.38
CA ALA A 63 2.91 -1.59 15.11
C ALA A 63 1.50 -1.82 14.53
N VAL A 64 1.38 -2.75 13.58
CA VAL A 64 0.08 -3.14 13.00
C VAL A 64 -0.81 -3.74 14.08
N GLN A 65 -0.29 -4.67 14.89
CA GLN A 65 -1.07 -5.35 15.92
C GLN A 65 -1.59 -4.38 16.99
N ARG A 66 -0.77 -3.42 17.42
CA ARG A 66 -1.17 -2.38 18.37
C ARG A 66 -2.23 -1.46 17.79
N THR A 67 -2.08 -1.07 16.52
CA THR A 67 -3.05 -0.21 15.83
C THR A 67 -4.41 -0.89 15.64
N LYS A 68 -4.46 -2.22 15.46
CA LYS A 68 -5.74 -2.96 15.38
C LYS A 68 -6.62 -2.84 16.62
N ASN A 69 -6.04 -2.51 17.77
CA ASN A 69 -6.77 -2.29 19.02
C ASN A 69 -7.36 -0.87 19.13
N THR A 70 -7.32 -0.09 18.04
CA THR A 70 -7.86 1.26 17.91
C THR A 70 -8.91 1.28 16.78
N CYS A 71 -9.51 2.44 16.51
CA CYS A 71 -10.39 2.64 15.36
C CYS A 71 -9.71 3.32 14.17
N ILE A 72 -8.38 3.29 14.14
CA ILE A 72 -7.57 3.84 13.07
C ILE A 72 -7.52 2.86 11.90
N ASN A 73 -7.71 3.33 10.66
CA ASN A 73 -7.52 2.52 9.47
C ASN A 73 -6.03 2.38 9.15
N ILE A 74 -5.60 1.18 8.78
CA ILE A 74 -4.20 0.87 8.47
C ILE A 74 -4.04 0.80 6.95
N CYS A 75 -3.11 1.59 6.43
CA CYS A 75 -2.62 1.47 5.06
C CYS A 75 -1.17 0.98 5.06
N VAL A 76 -0.83 -0.04 4.27
CA VAL A 76 0.56 -0.53 4.15
C VAL A 76 1.17 -0.07 2.83
N HIS A 77 2.42 0.38 2.86
CA HIS A 77 3.17 0.69 1.64
C HIS A 77 4.13 -0.45 1.31
N VAL A 78 4.13 -0.89 0.06
CA VAL A 78 5.00 -1.95 -0.47
C VAL A 78 5.68 -1.44 -1.74
N ILE A 79 6.95 -1.79 -1.92
CA ILE A 79 7.72 -1.49 -3.14
C ILE A 79 8.06 -2.79 -3.85
N LEU A 80 7.67 -2.89 -5.12
CA LEU A 80 8.07 -4.00 -5.99
C LEU A 80 9.38 -3.69 -6.70
N GLY A 81 10.24 -4.70 -6.80
CA GLY A 81 11.53 -4.63 -7.49
C GLY A 81 12.67 -4.11 -6.61
N LEU A 82 12.59 -4.28 -5.29
CA LEU A 82 13.69 -3.92 -4.40
C LEU A 82 14.96 -4.76 -4.70
N PRO A 83 16.17 -4.21 -4.50
CA PRO A 83 17.40 -4.91 -4.85
C PRO A 83 17.57 -6.21 -4.07
N GLY A 84 17.73 -7.32 -4.80
CA GLY A 84 17.95 -8.65 -4.22
C GLY A 84 16.68 -9.43 -3.88
N GLU A 85 15.50 -8.92 -4.25
CA GLU A 85 14.24 -9.68 -4.18
C GLU A 85 13.95 -10.44 -5.46
N THR A 86 13.42 -11.65 -5.29
CA THR A 86 12.82 -12.43 -6.37
C THR A 86 11.33 -12.10 -6.54
N GLU A 87 10.73 -12.55 -7.64
CA GLU A 87 9.28 -12.49 -7.84
C GLU A 87 8.52 -13.17 -6.69
N ASP A 88 8.96 -14.36 -6.29
CA ASP A 88 8.35 -15.10 -5.19
C ASP A 88 8.39 -14.32 -3.87
N GLU A 89 9.52 -13.67 -3.55
CA GLU A 89 9.66 -12.87 -2.33
C GLU A 89 8.74 -11.64 -2.30
N MET A 90 8.51 -11.01 -3.46
CA MET A 90 7.53 -9.94 -3.59
C MET A 90 6.10 -10.45 -3.38
N LEU A 91 5.79 -11.66 -3.85
CA LEU A 91 4.48 -12.29 -3.68
C LEU A 91 4.27 -12.79 -2.25
N GLU A 92 5.30 -13.29 -1.59
CA GLU A 92 5.31 -13.62 -0.15
C GLU A 92 5.02 -12.37 0.70
N THR A 93 5.54 -11.20 0.29
CA THR A 93 5.18 -9.92 0.93
C THR A 93 3.67 -9.65 0.81
N ALA A 94 3.06 -9.95 -0.35
CA ALA A 94 1.61 -9.81 -0.53
C ALA A 94 0.83 -10.72 0.42
N GLU A 95 1.25 -11.98 0.55
CA GLU A 95 0.62 -12.98 1.43
C GLU A 95 0.74 -12.58 2.90
N ALA A 96 1.91 -12.12 3.32
CA ALA A 96 2.13 -11.60 4.65
C ALA A 96 1.19 -10.43 4.93
N VAL A 97 1.14 -9.43 4.04
CA VAL A 97 0.29 -8.25 4.19
C VAL A 97 -1.22 -8.59 4.17
N ALA A 98 -1.64 -9.53 3.32
CA ALA A 98 -3.02 -10.01 3.22
C ALA A 98 -3.52 -10.67 4.52
N SER A 99 -2.61 -11.26 5.31
CA SER A 99 -2.95 -11.88 6.59
C SER A 99 -3.13 -10.88 7.74
N LEU A 100 -2.80 -9.60 7.50
CA LEU A 100 -2.76 -8.58 8.56
C LEU A 100 -4.08 -7.86 8.76
N GLY A 101 -5.16 -8.12 8.03
CA GLY A 101 -6.44 -7.44 8.26
C GLY A 101 -6.32 -5.90 8.21
N ILE A 102 -5.56 -5.40 7.23
CA ILE A 102 -5.40 -3.96 6.97
C ILE A 102 -6.54 -3.43 6.10
N GLN A 103 -6.78 -2.13 6.12
CA GLN A 103 -7.89 -1.52 5.37
C GLN A 103 -7.47 -1.01 3.99
N GLY A 104 -6.17 -0.79 3.78
CA GLY A 104 -5.68 -0.31 2.50
C GLY A 104 -4.24 -0.62 2.20
N ILE A 105 -3.88 -0.48 0.93
CA ILE A 105 -2.52 -0.69 0.45
C ILE A 105 -2.12 0.38 -0.57
N LYS A 106 -0.84 0.72 -0.56
CA LYS A 106 -0.18 1.53 -1.59
C LYS A 106 0.97 0.76 -2.19
N LEU A 107 0.81 0.41 -3.46
CA LEU A 107 1.85 -0.25 -4.24
C LEU A 107 2.71 0.79 -4.95
N HIS A 108 4.01 0.57 -4.88
CA HIS A 108 5.04 1.34 -5.55
C HIS A 108 5.92 0.38 -6.36
N HIS A 109 6.57 0.88 -7.41
CA HIS A 109 7.73 0.23 -8.01
C HIS A 109 8.99 0.90 -7.47
N LEU A 110 10.09 0.16 -7.46
CA LEU A 110 11.40 0.75 -7.18
C LEU A 110 11.72 1.76 -8.28
N TYR A 111 12.00 2.99 -7.86
CA TYR A 111 12.61 3.99 -8.71
C TYR A 111 13.90 4.52 -8.10
N VAL A 112 14.80 4.95 -8.95
CA VAL A 112 16.09 5.53 -8.63
C VAL A 112 15.98 7.04 -8.84
N ALA A 113 16.21 7.81 -7.79
CA ALA A 113 16.27 9.27 -7.85
C ALA A 113 17.72 9.77 -7.83
N LYS A 114 17.97 10.90 -8.49
CA LYS A 114 19.23 11.65 -8.43
C LYS A 114 19.62 11.93 -6.98
N ASN A 115 20.94 12.00 -6.74
CA ASN A 115 21.52 12.34 -5.44
C ASN A 115 21.13 11.38 -4.32
N THR A 116 21.01 10.09 -4.63
CA THR A 116 20.78 9.02 -3.65
C THR A 116 21.87 7.97 -3.76
N ALA A 117 22.14 7.23 -2.67
CA ALA A 117 23.05 6.09 -2.70
C ALA A 117 22.62 5.05 -3.75
N LEU A 118 21.31 4.89 -3.95
CA LEU A 118 20.76 3.99 -4.97
C LEU A 118 21.12 4.43 -6.40
N ALA A 119 21.27 5.74 -6.66
CA ALA A 119 21.73 6.24 -7.95
C ALA A 119 23.19 5.84 -8.23
N GLU A 120 24.06 5.92 -7.23
CA GLU A 120 25.46 5.50 -7.36
C GLU A 120 25.54 3.99 -7.66
N GLU A 121 24.76 3.18 -6.95
CA GLU A 121 24.68 1.74 -7.21
C GLU A 121 24.10 1.41 -8.59
N TYR A 122 23.09 2.17 -9.04
CA TYR A 122 22.50 2.04 -10.37
C TYR A 122 23.54 2.32 -11.47
N PHE A 123 24.32 3.40 -11.35
CA PHE A 123 25.39 3.70 -12.31
C PHE A 123 26.53 2.67 -12.31
N GLN A 124 26.71 1.95 -11.19
CA GLN A 124 27.64 0.82 -11.09
C GLN A 124 27.05 -0.52 -11.58
N GLY A 125 25.79 -0.54 -12.03
CA GLY A 125 25.10 -1.76 -12.47
C GLY A 125 24.71 -2.72 -11.35
N LYS A 126 24.77 -2.29 -10.08
CA LYS A 126 24.43 -3.11 -8.90
C LYS A 126 22.94 -3.16 -8.59
N VAL A 127 22.17 -2.22 -9.15
CA VAL A 127 20.72 -2.11 -9.00
C VAL A 127 20.11 -1.94 -10.37
N GLN A 128 18.99 -2.62 -10.60
CA GLN A 128 18.16 -2.46 -11.78
C GLN A 128 16.72 -2.24 -11.34
N THR A 129 15.96 -1.54 -12.17
CA THR A 129 14.53 -1.30 -11.98
C THR A 129 13.73 -2.19 -12.92
N LEU A 130 12.47 -2.43 -12.57
CA LEU A 130 11.57 -3.21 -13.41
C LEU A 130 11.21 -2.44 -14.68
N ASP A 131 11.15 -3.16 -15.81
CA ASP A 131 10.41 -2.65 -16.95
C ASP A 131 8.90 -2.63 -16.64
N MET A 132 8.15 -1.83 -17.39
CA MET A 132 6.74 -1.59 -17.13
C MET A 132 5.90 -2.87 -17.21
N ASN A 133 6.17 -3.76 -18.16
CA ASN A 133 5.38 -4.98 -18.35
C ASN A 133 5.64 -5.98 -17.22
N THR A 134 6.89 -6.10 -16.78
CA THR A 134 7.24 -6.91 -15.60
C THR A 134 6.57 -6.35 -14.35
N TYR A 135 6.58 -5.02 -14.15
CA TYR A 135 5.85 -4.41 -13.06
C TYR A 135 4.34 -4.71 -13.09
N ILE A 136 3.69 -4.53 -14.24
CA ILE A 136 2.25 -4.81 -14.41
C ILE A 136 1.94 -6.26 -14.03
N LYS A 137 2.73 -7.22 -14.52
CA LYS A 137 2.54 -8.64 -14.21
C LYS A 137 2.69 -8.95 -12.72
N LEU A 138 3.67 -8.33 -12.06
CA LEU A 138 3.90 -8.48 -10.63
C LEU A 138 2.82 -7.81 -9.82
N ALA A 139 2.38 -6.61 -10.21
CA ALA A 139 1.28 -5.90 -9.55
C ALA A 139 -0.01 -6.73 -9.58
N VAL A 140 -0.36 -7.33 -10.73
CA VAL A 140 -1.49 -8.25 -10.82
C VAL A 140 -1.30 -9.48 -9.93
N GLY A 141 -0.13 -10.14 -9.98
CA GLY A 141 0.15 -11.30 -9.12
C GLY A 141 0.11 -10.97 -7.62
N PHE A 142 0.53 -9.77 -7.25
CA PHE A 142 0.45 -9.23 -5.90
C PHE A 142 -1.01 -9.02 -5.49
N LEU A 143 -1.81 -8.33 -6.31
CA LEU A 143 -3.21 -8.03 -6.04
C LEU A 143 -4.11 -9.28 -6.05
N GLU A 144 -3.80 -10.30 -6.85
CA GLU A 144 -4.47 -11.61 -6.77
C GLU A 144 -4.43 -12.19 -5.34
N ARG A 145 -3.44 -11.82 -4.52
CA ARG A 145 -3.30 -12.27 -3.12
C ARG A 145 -3.86 -11.30 -2.09
N ILE A 146 -4.12 -10.05 -2.48
CA ILE A 146 -4.69 -9.05 -1.60
C ILE A 146 -6.22 -9.24 -1.55
N PRO A 147 -6.85 -9.32 -0.36
CA PRO A 147 -8.29 -9.50 -0.23
C PRO A 147 -9.08 -8.41 -0.96
N SER A 148 -10.22 -8.75 -1.55
CA SER A 148 -11.04 -7.82 -2.35
C SER A 148 -11.63 -6.66 -1.54
N ASP A 149 -11.69 -6.77 -0.22
CA ASP A 149 -12.17 -5.72 0.70
C ASP A 149 -11.05 -4.79 1.19
N VAL A 150 -9.78 -5.03 0.83
CA VAL A 150 -8.68 -4.07 1.02
C VAL A 150 -8.73 -3.01 -0.06
N THR A 151 -8.76 -1.73 0.34
CA THR A 151 -8.72 -0.61 -0.61
C THR A 151 -7.34 -0.43 -1.21
N VAL A 152 -7.22 -0.51 -2.54
CA VAL A 152 -6.00 -0.13 -3.23
C VAL A 152 -5.97 1.39 -3.42
N GLN A 153 -5.24 2.09 -2.56
CA GLN A 153 -5.14 3.55 -2.60
C GLN A 153 -4.15 4.05 -3.65
N ARG A 154 -3.23 3.18 -4.09
CA ARG A 154 -2.24 3.49 -5.13
C ARG A 154 -1.76 2.21 -5.80
N LEU A 155 -1.71 2.25 -7.13
CA LEU A 155 -1.17 1.19 -7.99
C LEU A 155 0.19 1.51 -8.58
N VAL A 156 0.66 2.76 -8.52
CA VAL A 156 1.95 3.16 -9.10
C VAL A 156 2.47 4.41 -8.40
N GLY A 157 3.77 4.44 -8.10
CA GLY A 157 4.47 5.61 -7.60
C GLY A 157 4.56 6.74 -8.64
N ASP A 158 5.00 7.92 -8.22
CA ASP A 158 5.25 9.02 -9.14
C ASP A 158 6.49 8.75 -10.02
N THR A 159 6.27 8.65 -11.33
CA THR A 159 7.29 8.39 -12.36
C THR A 159 7.75 9.64 -13.10
N HIS A 160 7.56 10.83 -12.52
CA HIS A 160 7.78 12.09 -13.23
C HIS A 160 8.69 13.02 -12.45
N GLY A 161 9.39 13.89 -13.18
CA GLY A 161 10.19 14.97 -12.61
C GLY A 161 11.68 14.84 -12.93
N ASN A 162 12.37 15.98 -12.84
CA ASN A 162 13.80 16.09 -13.20
C ASN A 162 14.73 15.29 -12.27
N PHE A 163 14.21 14.70 -11.20
CA PHE A 163 14.96 13.90 -10.24
C PHE A 163 14.92 12.40 -10.52
N LEU A 164 14.03 11.91 -11.39
CA LEU A 164 13.95 10.48 -11.72
C LEU A 164 15.10 10.08 -12.66
N LEU A 165 15.77 8.96 -12.35
CA LEU A 165 16.79 8.34 -13.21
C LEU A 165 16.29 7.06 -13.87
N SER A 166 15.54 6.25 -13.13
CA SER A 166 15.07 4.93 -13.58
C SER A 166 13.91 4.44 -12.70
N PRO A 167 12.95 3.65 -13.20
CA PRO A 167 12.72 3.40 -14.62
C PRO A 167 12.10 4.65 -15.27
N VAL A 168 12.42 4.89 -16.55
CA VAL A 168 11.74 5.91 -17.35
C VAL A 168 10.74 5.21 -18.25
N TRP A 169 9.56 4.95 -17.69
CA TRP A 169 8.44 4.43 -18.48
C TRP A 169 7.85 5.57 -19.29
N LYS A 170 7.74 5.38 -20.61
CA LYS A 170 7.10 6.36 -21.51
C LYS A 170 5.58 6.19 -21.48
N ALA A 171 5.00 6.20 -20.28
CA ALA A 171 3.58 5.97 -20.03
C ALA A 171 3.10 6.81 -18.84
N SER A 172 1.87 7.29 -18.93
CA SER A 172 1.14 7.94 -17.85
C SER A 172 0.69 6.93 -16.80
N LYS A 173 0.31 7.42 -15.62
CA LYS A 173 -0.27 6.58 -14.57
C LYS A 173 -1.57 5.89 -15.01
N ALA A 174 -2.36 6.56 -15.85
CA ALA A 174 -3.59 6.00 -16.41
C ALA A 174 -3.26 4.79 -17.29
N GLU A 175 -2.33 4.93 -18.23
CA GLU A 175 -1.90 3.83 -19.11
C GLU A 175 -1.35 2.63 -18.34
N ILE A 176 -0.60 2.87 -17.26
CA ILE A 176 -0.10 1.77 -16.40
C ILE A 176 -1.26 1.08 -15.67
N THR A 177 -2.25 1.84 -15.21
CA THR A 177 -3.45 1.31 -14.55
C THR A 177 -4.29 0.51 -15.53
N ASP A 178 -4.48 1.00 -16.75
CA ASP A 178 -5.16 0.28 -17.83
C ASP A 178 -4.42 -1.01 -18.19
N GLY A 179 -3.09 -0.98 -18.20
CA GLY A 179 -2.26 -2.17 -18.37
C GLY A 179 -2.45 -3.22 -17.28
N ILE A 180 -2.63 -2.80 -16.02
CA ILE A 180 -2.98 -3.70 -14.90
C ILE A 180 -4.37 -4.31 -15.12
N THR A 181 -5.35 -3.52 -15.53
CA THR A 181 -6.70 -4.02 -15.85
C THR A 181 -6.68 -5.03 -17.00
N GLN A 182 -5.97 -4.73 -18.10
CA GLN A 182 -5.82 -5.64 -19.22
C GLN A 182 -5.09 -6.93 -18.83
N GLU A 183 -4.11 -6.85 -17.95
CA GLU A 183 -3.40 -8.04 -17.47
C GLU A 183 -4.28 -8.92 -16.56
N PHE A 184 -5.19 -8.32 -15.76
CA PHE A 184 -6.24 -9.07 -15.07
C PHE A 184 -7.15 -9.81 -16.05
N GLU A 185 -7.70 -9.10 -17.06
CA GLU A 185 -8.57 -9.68 -18.09
C GLU A 185 -7.86 -10.82 -18.84
N ARG A 186 -6.61 -10.60 -19.25
CA ARG A 186 -5.79 -11.59 -19.96
C ARG A 186 -5.60 -12.89 -19.15
N ARG A 187 -5.55 -12.79 -17.83
CA ARG A 187 -5.42 -13.95 -16.92
C ARG A 187 -6.77 -14.56 -16.52
N GLY A 188 -7.89 -13.88 -16.79
CA GLY A 188 -9.17 -14.20 -16.15
C GLY A 188 -9.10 -14.07 -14.63
N ALA A 189 -8.37 -13.07 -14.14
CA ALA A 189 -8.09 -12.87 -12.72
C ALA A 189 -8.74 -11.60 -12.16
N TYR A 190 -8.78 -11.52 -10.83
CA TYR A 190 -9.26 -10.35 -10.08
C TYR A 190 -8.53 -10.25 -8.73
N GLN A 191 -8.64 -9.10 -8.06
CA GLN A 191 -8.05 -8.90 -6.73
C GLN A 191 -8.59 -9.93 -5.74
N GLY A 192 -7.70 -10.65 -5.06
CA GLY A 192 -8.06 -11.66 -4.08
C GLY A 192 -8.38 -13.04 -4.65
N LEU A 193 -8.24 -13.26 -5.97
CA LEU A 193 -8.43 -14.58 -6.59
C LEU A 193 -7.64 -15.71 -5.90
N ARG A 194 -6.42 -15.42 -5.45
CA ARG A 194 -5.50 -16.34 -4.77
C ARG A 194 -5.46 -16.15 -3.26
N TYR A 195 -6.32 -15.31 -2.69
CA TYR A 195 -6.39 -15.14 -1.25
C TYR A 195 -7.07 -16.36 -0.62
N THR A 196 -6.34 -17.07 0.24
CA THR A 196 -6.78 -18.33 0.86
C THR A 196 -6.99 -18.23 2.37
N SER A 197 -6.64 -17.11 3.00
CA SER A 197 -6.74 -16.95 4.45
C SER A 197 -8.18 -16.68 4.90
N SER A 198 -8.54 -17.18 6.07
CA SER A 198 -9.87 -17.04 6.66
C SER A 198 -10.03 -15.79 7.54
N VAL A 199 -9.05 -14.87 7.54
CA VAL A 199 -9.09 -13.66 8.36
C VAL A 199 -10.04 -12.66 7.70
N SER A 200 -11.20 -12.42 8.32
CA SER A 200 -12.09 -11.32 7.93
C SER A 200 -11.36 -9.98 8.13
N VAL A 201 -11.15 -9.25 7.04
CA VAL A 201 -10.32 -8.04 6.96
C VAL A 201 -11.07 -6.80 7.49
N THR A 202 -12.37 -6.92 7.74
CA THR A 202 -13.31 -5.79 7.88
C THR A 202 -13.58 -5.34 9.31
N LYS A 203 -12.94 -5.92 10.33
CA LYS A 203 -13.22 -5.51 11.73
C LYS A 203 -11.92 -5.18 12.45
N HIS A 204 -11.79 -3.91 12.86
CA HIS A 204 -10.97 -3.55 14.02
C HIS A 204 -11.21 -4.56 15.14
N ALA A 205 -10.19 -4.80 15.98
CA ALA A 205 -10.35 -5.73 17.11
C ALA A 205 -11.38 -5.23 18.15
N ILE A 206 -11.84 -3.99 17.98
CA ILE A 206 -12.81 -3.30 18.83
C ILE A 206 -14.02 -2.83 18.00
N SER A 207 -15.13 -2.57 18.68
CA SER A 207 -16.30 -1.93 18.06
C SER A 207 -16.00 -0.46 17.81
N CYS A 208 -15.96 -0.06 16.54
CA CYS A 208 -15.75 1.32 16.14
C CYS A 208 -17.06 2.07 15.89
N PRO A 209 -17.14 3.37 16.21
CA PRO A 209 -18.34 4.15 15.97
C PRO A 209 -18.67 4.14 14.46
N SER A 210 -19.90 3.70 14.13
CA SER A 210 -20.42 3.76 12.76
C SER A 210 -20.65 5.21 12.37
N LYS A 211 -20.03 5.65 11.27
CA LYS A 211 -20.24 7.00 10.75
C LYS A 211 -21.36 6.98 9.71
N THR A 212 -22.50 7.57 10.04
CA THR A 212 -23.36 8.16 9.02
C THR A 212 -22.71 9.50 8.63
N MET A 213 -22.41 9.69 7.35
CA MET A 213 -22.07 11.03 6.85
C MET A 213 -23.35 11.87 6.84
N GLU A 214 -23.78 12.35 8.01
CA GLU A 214 -24.80 13.40 8.08
C GLU A 214 -24.14 14.72 7.69
N GLY A 215 -24.42 15.17 6.47
CA GLY A 215 -24.01 16.50 6.01
C GLY A 215 -23.59 16.61 4.55
N GLN A 216 -24.38 16.06 3.63
CA GLN A 216 -24.52 16.55 2.25
C GLN A 216 -25.75 15.84 1.66
N GLU A 217 -26.88 16.55 1.56
CA GLU A 217 -27.94 16.16 0.63
C GLU A 217 -27.32 16.19 -0.78
N THR A 218 -27.01 15.02 -1.33
CA THR A 218 -26.81 14.86 -2.76
C THR A 218 -28.04 14.15 -3.31
N GLU A 219 -28.76 14.86 -4.16
CA GLU A 219 -29.81 14.29 -5.01
C GLU A 219 -29.32 12.99 -5.65
N ALA A 220 -30.16 11.97 -5.55
CA ALA A 220 -29.94 10.66 -6.12
C ALA A 220 -29.72 10.76 -7.64
N LEU A 221 -28.47 10.63 -8.08
CA LEU A 221 -28.15 10.19 -9.44
C LEU A 221 -27.69 8.73 -9.34
N GLY A 222 -28.53 7.85 -9.89
CA GLY A 222 -28.41 6.41 -9.79
C GLY A 222 -27.06 5.90 -10.28
N PHE A 223 -26.31 5.28 -9.36
CA PHE A 223 -25.20 4.42 -9.72
C PHE A 223 -25.75 3.20 -10.46
N HIS A 224 -25.59 3.18 -11.78
CA HIS A 224 -25.63 1.94 -12.53
C HIS A 224 -24.44 1.09 -12.08
N THR A 225 -24.75 -0.05 -11.46
CA THR A 225 -23.81 -1.14 -11.24
C THR A 225 -23.32 -1.59 -12.61
N ILE A 226 -22.08 -1.24 -12.97
CA ILE A 226 -21.38 -1.98 -14.02
C ILE A 226 -20.92 -3.27 -13.35
N ASN A 227 -21.68 -4.34 -13.59
CA ASN A 227 -21.18 -5.68 -13.40
C ASN A 227 -20.11 -5.89 -14.48
N ILE A 228 -18.87 -6.01 -14.05
CA ILE A 228 -17.76 -6.53 -14.87
C ILE A 228 -17.82 -8.05 -14.81
#